data_AF-A0A8J7Z374-F1
#
_entry.id   AF-A0A8J7Z374-F1
#
_cell.length_a   1.000
_cell.length_b   1.000
_cell.length_c   1.000
_cell.angle_alpha   90.00
_cell.angle_beta   90.00
_cell.angle_gamma   90.00
#
_symmetry.space_group_name_H-M   'P 1'
#
loop_
_entity.id
_entity.type
_entity.pdbx_description
1 polymer ?
#
loop_
_entity_poly.entity_id
_entity_poly.type
_entity_poly.pdbx_seq_one_letter_code
_entity_poly.pdbx_strand_id
1 'polypeptide(L)'
;MLQFVKRLLSHLQGETLKLFGLAGILLLIWGTLAPIGTLVWWVSQSAESLGLKEEEEQKRLRSSNSASQGATGSANSKAANSKIDCYIVYLSGVGDFSTDQLLSGEKFFLDQLEQLHPNCVTVRDVFPYSAANESLGGQRLLAPLWEAIEEADGWLKNADVLIKIRNLWRFAIAADDRYGEVYGRGIATAIVDRMNAVHPVSSSPRQPINLILLGTSGGVQVALGAVPYLHDRLPARLTVVSLGGTFDGEAGFETADEVYQLKGDNDWVPILPRVVFASRWRWTIGSPFNQARQQGRYHFLESGPHEHDGDQGYFGVENINGTETTYVGLTLQKVNQLPIWSRNEKTTTP
;
A
#
# COMPACT_ATOMS: atom_id res chain seq x y z
N MET A 1 -28.67 29.35 -31.53
CA MET A 1 -28.26 28.03 -31.01
C MET A 1 -27.18 27.37 -31.89
N LEU A 2 -27.40 27.23 -33.21
CA LEU A 2 -26.41 26.61 -34.13
C LEU A 2 -25.06 27.34 -34.22
N GLN A 3 -25.04 28.67 -34.16
CA GLN A 3 -23.79 29.47 -34.16
C GLN A 3 -23.02 29.41 -32.84
N PHE A 4 -23.71 29.20 -31.71
CA PHE A 4 -23.08 29.03 -30.40
C PHE A 4 -22.40 27.66 -30.31
N VAL A 5 -23.08 26.61 -30.79
CA VAL A 5 -22.53 25.25 -30.93
C VAL A 5 -21.37 25.22 -31.93
N LYS A 6 -21.46 25.93 -33.06
CA LYS A 6 -20.34 26.08 -34.01
C LYS A 6 -19.15 26.82 -33.43
N ARG A 7 -19.37 27.90 -32.66
CA ARG A 7 -18.29 28.63 -31.96
C ARG A 7 -17.64 27.78 -30.89
N LEU A 8 -18.42 27.04 -30.12
CA LEU A 8 -17.92 26.10 -29.11
C LEU A 8 -17.13 24.95 -29.74
N LEU A 9 -17.60 24.39 -30.87
CA LEU A 9 -16.89 23.37 -31.66
C LEU A 9 -15.62 23.91 -32.32
N SER A 10 -15.60 25.15 -32.81
CA SER A 10 -14.38 25.77 -33.34
C SER A 10 -13.37 26.15 -32.25
N HIS A 11 -13.84 26.41 -31.02
CA HIS A 11 -12.98 26.61 -29.85
C HIS A 11 -12.42 25.27 -29.35
N LEU A 12 -13.21 24.20 -29.45
CA LEU A 12 -12.76 22.81 -29.27
C LEU A 12 -11.78 22.36 -30.35
N GLN A 13 -11.71 22.99 -31.53
CA GLN A 13 -10.66 22.72 -32.53
C GLN A 13 -9.34 23.49 -32.31
N GLY A 14 -9.24 24.24 -31.20
CA GLY A 14 -8.09 25.07 -30.87
C GLY A 14 -6.83 24.30 -30.45
N GLU A 15 -5.71 25.02 -30.39
CA GLU A 15 -4.42 24.50 -29.89
C GLU A 15 -4.56 23.83 -28.52
N THR A 16 -5.48 24.29 -27.68
CA THR A 16 -5.79 23.69 -26.38
C THR A 16 -6.29 22.23 -26.49
N LEU A 17 -7.16 21.89 -27.44
CA LEU A 17 -7.56 20.49 -27.63
C LEU A 17 -6.41 19.64 -28.16
N LYS A 18 -5.55 20.20 -29.02
CA LYS A 18 -4.34 19.51 -29.49
C LYS A 18 -3.38 19.24 -28.32
N LEU A 19 -3.25 20.18 -27.38
CA LEU A 19 -2.45 20.00 -26.17
C LEU A 19 -3.06 18.94 -25.24
N PHE A 20 -4.38 18.94 -25.02
CA PHE A 20 -5.05 17.88 -24.25
C PHE A 20 -4.95 16.51 -24.94
N GLY A 21 -5.06 16.46 -26.26
CA GLY A 21 -4.88 15.24 -27.04
C GLY A 21 -3.45 14.72 -26.95
N LEU A 22 -2.44 15.60 -27.06
CA LEU A 22 -1.03 15.26 -26.87
C LEU A 22 -0.77 14.75 -25.44
N ALA A 23 -1.30 15.43 -24.43
CA ALA A 23 -1.19 14.99 -23.04
C ALA A 23 -1.83 13.62 -22.81
N GLY A 24 -3.00 13.35 -23.41
CA GLY A 24 -3.65 12.05 -23.38
C GLY A 24 -2.81 10.95 -24.05
N ILE A 25 -2.22 11.22 -25.21
CA ILE A 25 -1.32 10.28 -25.90
C ILE A 25 -0.08 10.00 -25.04
N LEU A 26 0.55 11.02 -24.47
CA LEU A 26 1.70 10.85 -23.59
C LEU A 26 1.35 10.03 -22.35
N LEU A 27 0.17 10.25 -21.77
CA LEU A 27 -0.34 9.47 -20.63
C LEU A 27 -0.55 8.01 -21.02
N LEU A 28 -1.12 7.72 -22.20
CA LEU A 28 -1.26 6.35 -22.71
C LEU A 28 0.08 5.68 -22.96
N ILE A 29 1.04 6.38 -23.59
CA ILE A 29 2.40 5.87 -23.81
C ILE A 29 3.03 5.55 -22.45
N TRP A 30 2.93 6.44 -21.47
CA TRP A 30 3.45 6.18 -20.14
C TRP A 30 2.81 4.95 -19.49
N GLY A 31 1.49 4.82 -19.59
CA GLY A 31 0.77 3.63 -19.13
C GLY A 31 1.25 2.34 -19.78
N THR A 32 1.50 2.35 -21.10
CA THR A 32 2.05 1.16 -21.80
C THR A 32 3.46 0.79 -21.37
N LEU A 33 4.28 1.76 -20.97
CA LEU A 33 5.65 1.55 -20.52
C LEU A 33 5.74 1.27 -19.01
N ALA A 34 4.70 1.59 -18.23
CA ALA A 34 4.70 1.47 -16.77
C ALA A 34 5.00 0.03 -16.26
N PRO A 35 4.51 -1.06 -16.90
CA PRO A 35 4.80 -2.43 -16.46
C PRO A 35 6.25 -2.88 -16.66
N ILE A 36 7.05 -2.18 -17.48
CA ILE A 36 8.41 -2.62 -17.83
C ILE A 36 9.28 -2.86 -16.59
N GLY A 37 9.22 -1.97 -15.60
CA GLY A 37 9.99 -2.13 -14.36
C GLY A 37 9.62 -3.41 -13.59
N THR A 38 8.33 -3.75 -13.55
CA THR A 38 7.83 -4.98 -12.92
C THR A 38 8.31 -6.23 -13.65
N LEU A 39 8.30 -6.19 -14.99
CA LEU A 39 8.78 -7.29 -15.83
C LEU A 39 10.30 -7.49 -15.72
N VAL A 40 11.07 -6.40 -15.71
CA VAL A 40 12.53 -6.44 -15.53
C VAL A 40 12.90 -7.05 -14.18
N TRP A 41 12.22 -6.64 -13.11
CA TRP A 41 12.40 -7.23 -11.79
C TRP A 41 12.12 -8.74 -11.81
N TRP A 42 11.00 -9.16 -12.40
CA TRP A 42 10.62 -10.58 -12.49
C TRP A 42 11.64 -11.43 -13.23
N VAL A 43 12.14 -10.93 -14.37
CA VAL A 43 13.20 -11.59 -15.13
C VAL A 43 14.49 -11.66 -14.31
N SER A 44 14.84 -10.60 -13.58
CA SER A 44 16.05 -10.58 -12.75
C SER A 44 16.01 -11.59 -11.60
N GLN A 45 14.87 -11.72 -10.93
CA GLN A 45 14.65 -12.72 -9.88
C GLN A 45 14.60 -14.13 -10.43
N SER A 46 14.01 -14.33 -11.61
CA SER A 46 14.04 -15.63 -12.29
C SER A 46 15.49 -16.03 -12.63
N ALA A 47 16.31 -15.08 -13.12
CA ALA A 47 17.72 -15.31 -13.40
C ALA A 47 18.54 -15.61 -12.12
N GLU A 48 18.24 -14.95 -11.01
CA GLU A 48 18.85 -15.19 -9.70
C GLU A 48 18.48 -16.59 -9.16
N SER A 49 17.21 -16.97 -9.25
CA SER A 49 16.74 -18.32 -8.87
C SER A 49 17.33 -19.45 -9.74
N LEU A 50 17.82 -19.11 -10.93
CA LEU A 50 18.51 -20.01 -11.86
C LEU A 50 20.04 -19.97 -11.70
N GLY A 51 20.57 -19.25 -10.70
CA GLY A 51 22.01 -19.17 -10.41
C GLY A 51 22.82 -18.33 -11.40
N LEU A 52 22.18 -17.48 -12.21
CA LEU A 52 22.85 -16.76 -13.30
C LEU A 52 23.52 -15.44 -12.86
N LYS A 53 23.45 -15.08 -11.57
CA LYS A 53 23.99 -13.83 -11.00
C LYS A 53 24.67 -14.04 -9.64
N GLU A 54 25.64 -14.95 -9.54
CA GLU A 54 26.36 -15.21 -8.28
C GLU A 54 27.50 -14.20 -7.94
N GLU A 55 27.88 -13.28 -8.84
CA GLU A 55 29.12 -12.50 -8.65
C GLU A 55 28.96 -11.13 -7.94
N GLU A 56 27.79 -10.48 -7.95
CA GLU A 56 27.64 -9.13 -7.36
C GLU A 56 27.16 -9.13 -5.91
N GLU A 57 26.39 -10.14 -5.49
CA GLU A 57 25.78 -10.19 -4.15
C GLU A 57 26.80 -10.56 -3.05
N GLN A 58 27.74 -11.47 -3.35
CA GLN A 58 28.88 -11.77 -2.47
C GLN A 58 29.76 -10.54 -2.19
N LYS A 59 29.77 -9.56 -3.10
CA LYS A 59 30.55 -8.33 -2.94
C LYS A 59 29.82 -7.32 -2.04
N ARG A 60 28.49 -7.25 -2.10
CA ARG A 60 27.65 -6.39 -1.23
C ARG A 60 27.62 -6.86 0.22
N LEU A 61 27.52 -8.17 0.46
CA LEU A 61 27.52 -8.77 1.80
C LEU A 61 28.88 -8.61 2.52
N ARG A 62 29.99 -8.51 1.76
CA ARG A 62 31.32 -8.23 2.30
C ARG A 62 31.55 -6.75 2.61
N SER A 63 30.92 -5.83 1.87
CA SER A 63 31.04 -4.39 2.14
C SER A 63 30.17 -3.91 3.31
N SER A 64 28.99 -4.49 3.53
CA SER A 64 28.07 -4.10 4.61
C SER A 64 28.58 -4.48 6.01
N ASN A 65 29.30 -5.61 6.13
CA ASN A 65 29.90 -6.04 7.41
C ASN A 65 31.10 -5.20 7.86
N SER A 66 31.61 -4.29 7.01
CA SER A 66 32.77 -3.46 7.32
C SER A 66 32.41 -2.05 7.81
N ALA A 67 31.12 -1.67 7.85
CA ALA A 67 30.67 -0.30 8.12
C ALA A 67 29.81 -0.11 9.39
N SER A 68 29.52 -1.16 10.17
CA SER A 68 28.66 -1.07 11.37
C SER A 68 29.37 -1.33 12.71
N GLN A 69 30.65 -0.97 12.83
CA GLN A 69 31.30 -0.82 14.15
C GLN A 69 31.49 0.68 14.45
N GLY A 70 30.56 1.26 15.21
CA GLY A 70 30.77 2.56 15.84
C GLY A 70 29.51 3.39 16.06
N ALA A 71 28.75 3.10 17.12
CA ALA A 71 28.03 4.09 17.92
C ALA A 71 27.31 3.38 19.10
N THR A 72 27.99 3.31 20.24
CA THR A 72 27.41 2.98 21.54
C THR A 72 26.64 4.20 22.06
N GLY A 73 25.30 4.08 22.13
CA GLY A 73 24.41 5.07 22.72
C GLY A 73 23.36 4.38 23.60
N SER A 74 23.58 4.44 24.91
CA SER A 74 22.73 3.86 25.95
C SER A 74 21.39 4.59 26.05
N ALA A 75 20.28 3.84 25.96
CA ALA A 75 18.99 4.23 26.52
C ALA A 75 18.24 2.97 27.03
N ASN A 76 17.92 3.00 28.32
CA ASN A 76 17.09 2.02 29.03
C ASN A 76 15.77 1.74 28.30
N SER A 77 15.44 0.45 28.12
CA SER A 77 14.09 -0.02 28.47
C SER A 77 14.10 -1.53 28.73
N LYS A 78 13.67 -1.88 29.94
CA LYS A 78 13.12 -3.18 30.28
C LYS A 78 11.87 -3.41 29.44
N ALA A 79 12.00 -3.85 28.19
CA ALA A 79 10.93 -4.57 27.52
C ALA A 79 11.09 -6.03 27.91
N ALA A 80 10.15 -6.52 28.71
CA ALA A 80 10.00 -7.93 29.00
C ALA A 80 10.05 -8.73 27.69
N ASN A 81 10.51 -9.97 27.81
CA ASN A 81 10.58 -11.00 26.78
C ASN A 81 9.17 -11.36 26.24
N SER A 82 8.46 -10.39 25.67
CA SER A 82 7.12 -10.54 25.11
C SER A 82 7.28 -11.13 23.72
N LYS A 83 6.69 -12.31 23.53
CA LYS A 83 6.77 -13.04 22.29
C LYS A 83 5.97 -12.28 21.22
N ILE A 84 6.66 -11.68 20.26
CA ILE A 84 6.01 -11.06 19.09
C ILE A 84 5.34 -12.18 18.28
N ASP A 85 4.03 -12.03 18.07
CA ASP A 85 3.21 -12.97 17.29
C ASP A 85 2.31 -12.25 16.27
N CYS A 86 2.50 -10.94 16.12
CA CYS A 86 1.70 -10.07 15.29
C CYS A 86 2.60 -9.09 14.52
N TYR A 87 2.26 -8.87 13.25
CA TYR A 87 2.92 -7.88 12.40
C TYR A 87 1.86 -6.98 11.77
N ILE A 88 2.09 -5.66 11.84
CA ILE A 88 1.26 -4.64 11.20
C ILE A 88 2.08 -4.06 10.05
N VAL A 89 1.75 -4.42 8.82
CA VAL A 89 2.44 -3.92 7.64
C VAL A 89 1.65 -2.77 7.06
N TYR A 90 2.25 -1.58 7.00
CA TYR A 90 1.61 -0.40 6.43
C TYR A 90 1.90 -0.28 4.93
N LEU A 91 0.86 -0.06 4.12
CA LEU A 91 0.97 0.21 2.69
C LEU A 91 0.26 1.53 2.37
N SER A 92 1.06 2.55 2.09
CA SER A 92 0.58 3.91 1.87
C SER A 92 -0.20 4.09 0.55
N GLY A 93 -0.95 5.19 0.50
CA GLY A 93 -1.82 5.54 -0.62
C GLY A 93 -1.04 6.12 -1.80
N VAL A 94 -1.70 6.27 -2.94
CA VAL A 94 -1.07 6.77 -4.18
C VAL A 94 -0.54 8.21 -4.08
N GLY A 95 -0.92 8.94 -3.02
CA GLY A 95 -0.41 10.27 -2.71
C GLY A 95 0.89 10.29 -1.92
N ASP A 96 1.44 9.15 -1.51
CA ASP A 96 2.70 9.07 -0.76
C ASP A 96 3.91 9.01 -1.69
N PHE A 97 4.97 9.70 -1.29
CA PHE A 97 6.06 10.15 -2.15
C PHE A 97 7.36 9.36 -1.98
N SER A 98 7.59 8.65 -0.86
CA SER A 98 8.84 7.91 -0.64
C SER A 98 8.71 6.72 0.31
N THR A 99 9.74 5.87 0.40
CA THR A 99 9.79 4.71 1.31
C THR A 99 10.05 5.09 2.76
N ASP A 100 10.52 6.31 3.00
CA ASP A 100 11.16 6.70 4.26
C ASP A 100 10.43 7.88 4.94
N GLN A 101 9.34 8.41 4.36
CA GLN A 101 8.65 9.59 4.88
C GLN A 101 7.15 9.35 5.04
N LEU A 102 6.78 8.72 6.16
CA LEU A 102 5.40 8.75 6.64
C LEU A 102 4.98 10.18 6.95
N LEU A 103 3.74 10.55 6.59
CA LEU A 103 3.14 11.79 7.03
C LEU A 103 3.00 11.80 8.57
N SER A 104 2.99 12.99 9.17
CA SER A 104 2.92 13.14 10.64
C SER A 104 1.72 12.40 11.25
N GLY A 105 0.56 12.43 10.58
CA GLY A 105 -0.63 11.68 10.99
C GLY A 105 -0.49 10.16 10.86
N GLU A 106 0.13 9.67 9.79
CA GLU A 106 0.39 8.23 9.61
C GLU A 106 1.36 7.71 10.67
N LYS A 107 2.44 8.48 10.90
CA LYS A 107 3.41 8.19 11.97
C LYS A 107 2.72 8.15 13.34
N PHE A 108 1.91 9.16 13.67
CA PHE A 108 1.14 9.20 14.91
C PHE A 108 0.25 7.97 15.04
N PHE A 109 -0.51 7.63 14.00
CA PHE A 109 -1.40 6.47 14.00
C PHE A 109 -0.66 5.15 14.27
N LEU A 110 0.45 4.92 13.56
CA LEU A 110 1.24 3.69 13.71
C LEU A 110 1.95 3.62 15.07
N ASP A 111 2.51 4.74 15.53
CA ASP A 111 3.15 4.83 16.86
C ASP A 111 2.13 4.51 17.98
N GLN A 112 0.88 4.97 17.83
CA GLN A 112 -0.18 4.68 18.80
C GLN A 112 -0.68 3.23 18.72
N LEU A 113 -0.82 2.65 17.53
CA LEU A 113 -1.19 1.23 17.40
C LEU A 113 -0.17 0.30 18.05
N GLU A 114 1.12 0.58 17.86
CA GLU A 114 2.21 -0.20 18.46
C GLU A 114 2.21 -0.11 19.99
N GLN A 115 1.87 1.06 20.55
CA GLN A 115 1.69 1.23 21.99
C GLN A 115 0.47 0.46 22.54
N LEU A 116 -0.63 0.43 21.78
CA LEU A 116 -1.86 -0.27 22.18
C LEU A 116 -1.74 -1.80 22.05
N HIS A 117 -0.87 -2.29 21.16
CA HIS A 117 -0.67 -3.71 20.87
C HIS A 117 0.81 -4.10 20.99
N PRO A 118 1.35 -4.22 22.23
CA PRO A 118 2.78 -4.45 22.46
C PRO A 118 3.31 -5.81 21.98
N ASN A 119 2.43 -6.75 21.60
CA ASN A 119 2.79 -8.02 20.96
C ASN A 119 2.89 -7.92 19.43
N CYS A 120 2.52 -6.76 18.85
CA CYS A 120 2.62 -6.47 17.44
C CYS A 120 3.87 -5.63 17.13
N VAL A 121 4.48 -5.89 15.99
CA VAL A 121 5.57 -5.07 15.43
C VAL A 121 5.09 -4.42 14.15
N THR A 122 5.31 -3.11 14.02
CA THR A 122 4.94 -2.37 12.82
C THR A 122 6.06 -2.41 11.78
N VAL A 123 5.72 -2.78 10.55
CA VAL A 123 6.59 -2.73 9.36
C VAL A 123 6.16 -1.55 8.51
N ARG A 124 7.00 -0.51 8.47
CA ARG A 124 6.67 0.81 7.89
C ARG A 124 7.24 1.02 6.49
N ASP A 125 8.33 0.33 6.16
CA ASP A 125 9.14 0.59 4.96
C ASP A 125 8.83 -0.39 3.81
N VAL A 126 7.55 -0.66 3.59
CA VAL A 126 7.08 -1.42 2.42
C VAL A 126 6.51 -0.44 1.44
N PHE A 127 7.19 -0.24 0.32
CA PHE A 127 6.73 0.67 -0.71
C PHE A 127 5.74 -0.03 -1.65
N PRO A 128 4.45 0.30 -1.58
CA PRO A 128 3.44 -0.39 -2.38
C PRO A 128 3.63 -0.15 -3.89
N TYR A 129 4.41 0.85 -4.30
CA TYR A 129 4.53 1.27 -5.69
C TYR A 129 5.83 0.83 -6.39
N SER A 130 6.63 -0.04 -5.77
CA SER A 130 7.84 -0.65 -6.35
C SER A 130 7.90 -2.15 -6.09
N ALA A 131 7.84 -2.96 -7.16
CA ALA A 131 7.98 -4.42 -7.04
C ALA A 131 9.34 -4.86 -6.48
N ALA A 132 10.36 -4.01 -6.61
CA ALA A 132 11.69 -4.21 -6.05
C ALA A 132 11.85 -3.61 -4.64
N ASN A 133 10.81 -2.99 -4.08
CA ASN A 133 10.86 -2.21 -2.85
C ASN A 133 11.90 -1.08 -2.81
N GLU A 134 12.32 -0.62 -3.99
CA GLU A 134 13.26 0.49 -4.15
C GLU A 134 12.50 1.82 -4.15
N SER A 135 13.02 2.80 -3.41
CA SER A 135 12.57 4.19 -3.45
C SER A 135 12.81 4.82 -4.81
N LEU A 136 12.27 6.02 -5.05
CA LEU A 136 12.47 6.75 -6.30
C LEU A 136 13.97 6.88 -6.69
N GLY A 137 14.87 6.92 -5.69
CA GLY A 137 16.33 6.93 -5.86
C GLY A 137 16.98 5.58 -6.23
N GLY A 138 16.28 4.45 -6.15
CA GLY A 138 16.85 3.12 -6.43
C GLY A 138 16.91 2.75 -7.91
N GLN A 139 16.25 3.50 -8.80
CA GLN A 139 16.42 3.36 -10.25
C GLN A 139 17.69 4.08 -10.69
N ARG A 140 18.82 3.38 -10.64
CA ARG A 140 20.20 3.86 -10.88
C ARG A 140 20.42 4.74 -12.13
N LEU A 141 19.50 4.76 -13.10
CA LEU A 141 19.56 5.59 -14.31
C LEU A 141 18.83 6.93 -14.21
N LEU A 142 17.83 7.07 -13.33
CA LEU A 142 17.00 8.27 -13.19
C LEU A 142 16.99 8.84 -11.76
N ALA A 143 17.68 8.21 -10.82
CA ALA A 143 17.83 8.67 -9.43
C ALA A 143 18.15 10.18 -9.28
N PRO A 144 19.14 10.76 -9.99
CA PRO A 144 19.44 12.19 -9.85
C PRO A 144 18.36 13.12 -10.39
N LEU A 145 17.51 12.64 -11.31
CA LEU A 145 16.36 13.40 -11.80
C LEU A 145 15.25 13.44 -10.74
N TRP A 146 15.04 12.33 -10.04
CA TRP A 146 14.04 12.26 -8.97
C TRP A 146 14.48 13.00 -7.70
N GLU A 147 15.75 12.88 -7.30
CA GLU A 147 16.32 13.68 -6.20
C GLU A 147 16.21 15.19 -6.49
N ALA A 148 16.52 15.61 -7.73
CA ALA A 148 16.36 17.01 -8.14
C ALA A 148 14.90 17.49 -8.23
N ILE A 149 13.95 16.57 -8.34
CA ILE A 149 12.50 16.86 -8.30
C ILE A 149 12.01 16.93 -6.85
N GLU A 150 12.53 16.09 -5.96
CA GLU A 150 12.23 16.08 -4.52
C GLU A 150 12.76 17.33 -3.80
N GLU A 151 13.92 17.85 -4.21
CA GLU A 151 14.59 18.98 -3.53
C GLU A 151 14.17 20.38 -4.03
N ALA A 152 13.32 20.45 -5.05
CA ALA A 152 13.07 21.70 -5.77
C ALA A 152 11.71 22.34 -5.47
N ASP A 153 11.75 23.55 -4.91
CA ASP A 153 10.58 24.36 -4.59
C ASP A 153 10.13 25.26 -5.76
N GLY A 154 8.80 25.41 -5.96
CA GLY A 154 8.21 26.35 -6.93
C GLY A 154 7.35 25.71 -8.04
N TRP A 155 7.60 26.03 -9.32
CA TRP A 155 6.86 25.52 -10.50
C TRP A 155 6.77 23.98 -10.61
N LEU A 156 7.58 23.29 -9.80
CA LEU A 156 7.61 21.85 -9.59
C LEU A 156 6.54 21.33 -8.61
N LYS A 157 5.63 22.18 -8.10
CA LYS A 157 4.33 21.71 -7.52
C LYS A 157 3.54 20.79 -8.47
N ASN A 158 3.82 20.82 -9.77
CA ASN A 158 3.26 19.89 -10.75
C ASN A 158 3.96 18.52 -10.76
N ALA A 159 5.13 18.36 -10.13
CA ALA A 159 5.81 17.09 -9.98
C ALA A 159 5.05 16.14 -9.05
N ASP A 160 4.40 16.67 -8.02
CA ASP A 160 3.46 15.92 -7.17
C ASP A 160 2.37 15.25 -8.01
N VAL A 161 1.88 15.94 -9.04
CA VAL A 161 0.86 15.40 -9.96
C VAL A 161 1.45 14.26 -10.80
N LEU A 162 2.70 14.37 -11.26
CA LEU A 162 3.37 13.30 -12.01
C LEU A 162 3.59 12.05 -11.14
N ILE A 163 3.96 12.22 -9.88
CA ILE A 163 4.13 11.10 -8.94
C ILE A 163 2.78 10.44 -8.64
N LYS A 164 1.72 11.24 -8.41
CA LYS A 164 0.35 10.71 -8.26
C LYS A 164 -0.10 9.93 -9.50
N ILE A 165 0.21 10.40 -10.70
CA ILE A 165 -0.07 9.69 -11.97
C ILE A 165 0.73 8.39 -12.04
N ARG A 166 2.02 8.39 -11.68
CA ARG A 166 2.85 7.17 -11.61
C ARG A 166 2.25 6.16 -10.63
N ASN A 167 1.89 6.58 -9.42
CA ASN A 167 1.33 5.71 -8.40
C ASN A 167 -0.05 5.20 -8.82
N LEU A 168 -0.85 6.01 -9.53
CA LEU A 168 -2.09 5.57 -10.17
C LEU A 168 -1.84 4.49 -11.24
N TRP A 169 -0.78 4.61 -12.05
CA TRP A 169 -0.38 3.54 -12.97
C TRP A 169 0.05 2.27 -12.24
N ARG A 170 0.72 2.38 -11.09
CA ARG A 170 1.08 1.22 -10.27
C ARG A 170 -0.14 0.54 -9.67
N PHE A 171 -1.12 1.31 -9.19
CA PHE A 171 -2.43 0.80 -8.84
C PHE A 171 -3.09 0.07 -10.02
N ALA A 172 -3.08 0.66 -11.22
CA ALA A 172 -3.65 0.02 -12.41
C ALA A 172 -2.94 -1.29 -12.78
N ILE A 173 -1.61 -1.35 -12.65
CA ILE A 173 -0.82 -2.57 -12.85
C ILE A 173 -1.17 -3.64 -11.81
N ALA A 174 -1.33 -3.26 -10.54
CA ALA A 174 -1.69 -4.18 -9.47
C ALA A 174 -3.12 -4.73 -9.62
N ALA A 175 -3.98 -4.04 -10.37
CA ALA A 175 -5.35 -4.44 -10.68
C ALA A 175 -5.51 -5.12 -12.07
N ASP A 176 -4.43 -5.29 -12.82
CA ASP A 176 -4.44 -5.90 -14.16
C ASP A 176 -3.96 -7.35 -14.08
N ASP A 177 -4.79 -8.32 -14.41
CA ASP A 177 -4.48 -9.75 -14.30
C ASP A 177 -3.16 -10.17 -14.99
N ARG A 178 -2.73 -9.46 -16.03
CA ARG A 178 -1.50 -9.80 -16.77
C ARG A 178 -0.23 -9.47 -16.00
N TYR A 179 -0.30 -8.50 -15.08
CA TYR A 179 0.86 -7.96 -14.36
C TYR A 179 0.70 -8.03 -12.84
N GLY A 180 -0.53 -8.07 -12.34
CA GLY A 180 -0.88 -8.02 -10.92
C GLY A 180 -0.29 -9.19 -10.14
N GLU A 181 -0.24 -10.39 -10.73
CA GLU A 181 0.42 -11.54 -10.13
C GLU A 181 1.91 -11.31 -9.87
N VAL A 182 2.63 -10.85 -10.90
CA VAL A 182 4.06 -10.56 -10.82
C VAL A 182 4.31 -9.43 -9.81
N TYR A 183 3.46 -8.41 -9.84
CA TYR A 183 3.54 -7.28 -8.94
C TYR A 183 3.33 -7.68 -7.49
N GLY A 184 2.24 -8.40 -7.21
CA GLY A 184 1.89 -8.91 -5.89
C GLY A 184 2.97 -9.81 -5.30
N ARG A 185 3.62 -10.64 -6.13
CA ARG A 185 4.74 -11.48 -5.70
C ARG A 185 5.93 -10.66 -5.21
N GLY A 186 6.28 -9.59 -5.93
CA GLY A 186 7.37 -8.68 -5.56
C GLY A 186 7.08 -7.94 -4.27
N ILE A 187 5.85 -7.43 -4.13
CA ILE A 187 5.41 -6.80 -2.88
C ILE A 187 5.42 -7.80 -1.72
N ALA A 188 4.96 -9.04 -1.91
CA ALA A 188 5.02 -10.06 -0.88
C ALA A 188 6.46 -10.40 -0.47
N THR A 189 7.42 -10.41 -1.42
CA THR A 189 8.84 -10.59 -1.09
C THR A 189 9.34 -9.43 -0.24
N ALA A 190 9.06 -8.19 -0.68
CA ALA A 190 9.42 -6.98 0.05
C ALA A 190 8.86 -6.97 1.49
N ILE A 191 7.60 -7.39 1.66
CA ILE A 191 6.95 -7.50 2.97
C ILE A 191 7.72 -8.49 3.85
N VAL A 192 8.03 -9.69 3.36
CA VAL A 192 8.76 -10.71 4.13
C VAL A 192 10.16 -10.23 4.51
N ASP A 193 10.88 -9.59 3.58
CA ASP A 193 12.22 -9.07 3.83
C ASP A 193 12.20 -7.99 4.91
N ARG A 194 11.25 -7.06 4.82
CA ARG A 194 11.09 -5.98 5.82
C ARG A 194 10.60 -6.49 7.17
N MET A 195 9.70 -7.47 7.18
CA MET A 195 9.32 -8.17 8.41
C MET A 195 10.55 -8.76 9.11
N ASN A 196 11.38 -9.51 8.38
CA ASN A 196 12.59 -10.11 8.93
C ASN A 196 13.62 -9.09 9.40
N ALA A 197 13.72 -7.94 8.71
CA ALA A 197 14.62 -6.85 9.09
C ALA A 197 14.23 -6.18 10.43
N VAL A 198 12.92 -6.02 10.70
CA VAL A 198 12.44 -5.42 11.95
C VAL A 198 12.38 -6.45 13.08
N HIS A 199 11.81 -7.63 12.82
CA HIS A 199 11.78 -8.74 13.78
C HIS A 199 11.77 -10.09 13.02
N PRO A 200 12.83 -10.91 13.15
CA PRO A 200 12.93 -12.18 12.42
C PRO A 200 11.69 -13.06 12.59
N VAL A 201 11.11 -13.46 11.47
CA VAL A 201 9.92 -14.30 11.44
C VAL A 201 10.32 -15.72 11.87
N SER A 202 9.63 -16.26 12.88
CA SER A 202 9.90 -17.62 13.33
C SER A 202 9.55 -18.63 12.23
N SER A 203 10.49 -19.49 11.86
CA SER A 203 10.29 -20.53 10.84
C SER A 203 9.38 -21.67 11.29
N SER A 204 9.02 -21.73 12.58
CA SER A 204 8.12 -22.77 13.13
C SER A 204 7.36 -22.21 14.33
N PRO A 205 6.42 -21.27 14.09
CA PRO A 205 5.67 -20.67 15.18
C PRO A 205 4.67 -21.69 15.73
N ARG A 206 4.49 -21.71 17.06
CA ARG A 206 3.53 -22.64 17.72
C ARG A 206 2.07 -22.35 17.35
N GLN A 207 1.78 -21.14 16.90
CA GLN A 207 0.48 -20.68 16.42
C GLN A 207 0.72 -19.83 15.17
N PRO A 208 -0.25 -19.73 14.24
CA PRO A 208 -0.11 -18.87 13.08
C PRO A 208 0.16 -17.42 13.49
N ILE A 209 1.07 -16.76 12.77
CA ILE A 209 1.37 -15.34 13.00
C ILE A 209 0.16 -14.51 12.57
N ASN A 210 -0.21 -13.48 13.33
CA ASN A 210 -1.26 -12.56 12.90
C ASN A 210 -0.63 -11.47 12.01
N LEU A 211 -0.81 -11.58 10.69
CA LEU A 211 -0.28 -10.62 9.73
C LEU A 211 -1.40 -9.68 9.26
N ILE A 212 -1.30 -8.43 9.68
CA ILE A 212 -2.27 -7.36 9.39
C ILE A 212 -1.67 -6.48 8.30
N LEU A 213 -2.25 -6.51 7.11
CA LEU A 213 -1.90 -5.60 6.01
C LEU A 213 -2.81 -4.37 6.09
N LEU A 214 -2.28 -3.27 6.61
CA LEU A 214 -3.00 -2.01 6.75
C LEU A 214 -2.71 -1.12 5.54
N GLY A 215 -3.70 -0.93 4.68
CA GLY A 215 -3.56 -0.14 3.46
C GLY A 215 -4.49 1.08 3.45
N THR A 216 -4.06 2.15 2.78
CA THR A 216 -4.92 3.30 2.46
C THR A 216 -5.03 3.50 0.94
N SER A 217 -6.19 3.97 0.46
CA SER A 217 -6.43 4.24 -0.96
C SER A 217 -5.98 3.07 -1.87
N GLY A 218 -5.20 3.32 -2.91
CA GLY A 218 -4.66 2.29 -3.81
C GLY A 218 -3.67 1.30 -3.18
N GLY A 219 -3.10 1.63 -2.01
CA GLY A 219 -2.24 0.70 -1.25
C GLY A 219 -2.99 -0.56 -0.82
N VAL A 220 -4.32 -0.50 -0.74
CA VAL A 220 -5.18 -1.65 -0.43
C VAL A 220 -5.23 -2.66 -1.58
N GLN A 221 -5.33 -2.22 -2.84
CA GLN A 221 -5.20 -3.12 -4.00
C GLN A 221 -3.85 -3.84 -3.97
N VAL A 222 -2.78 -3.09 -3.68
CA VAL A 222 -1.43 -3.65 -3.61
C VAL A 222 -1.31 -4.68 -2.48
N ALA A 223 -1.83 -4.35 -1.30
CA ALA A 223 -1.88 -5.26 -0.16
C ALA A 223 -2.62 -6.56 -0.51
N LEU A 224 -3.81 -6.44 -1.10
CA LEU A 224 -4.62 -7.58 -1.55
C LEU A 224 -3.89 -8.44 -2.58
N GLY A 225 -3.20 -7.82 -3.55
CA GLY A 225 -2.38 -8.54 -4.54
C GLY A 225 -1.22 -9.33 -3.93
N ALA A 226 -0.70 -8.93 -2.77
CA ALA A 226 0.34 -9.66 -2.05
C ALA A 226 -0.18 -10.85 -1.23
N VAL A 227 -1.47 -10.86 -0.84
CA VAL A 227 -2.05 -11.86 0.06
C VAL A 227 -1.81 -13.31 -0.39
N PRO A 228 -2.08 -13.71 -1.65
CA PRO A 228 -1.90 -15.11 -2.05
C PRO A 228 -0.46 -15.59 -1.88
N TYR A 229 0.51 -14.73 -2.18
CA TYR A 229 1.93 -15.06 -2.08
C TYR A 229 2.44 -15.05 -0.63
N LEU A 230 1.85 -14.21 0.23
CA LEU A 230 2.15 -14.24 1.66
C LEU A 230 1.61 -15.51 2.32
N HIS A 231 0.42 -15.97 1.90
CA HIS A 231 -0.18 -17.21 2.38
C HIS A 231 0.70 -18.42 2.10
N ASP A 232 1.26 -18.50 0.89
CA ASP A 232 2.13 -19.61 0.50
C ASP A 232 3.49 -19.61 1.22
N ARG A 233 3.94 -18.44 1.69
CA ARG A 233 5.30 -18.25 2.26
C ARG A 233 5.33 -18.26 3.78
N LEU A 234 4.24 -17.88 4.42
CA LEU A 234 4.18 -17.68 5.85
C LEU A 234 3.06 -18.52 6.47
N PRO A 235 3.31 -19.19 7.62
CA PRO A 235 2.25 -19.76 8.43
C PRO A 235 1.52 -18.63 9.19
N ALA A 236 0.80 -17.79 8.45
CA ALA A 236 0.18 -16.57 8.94
C ALA A 236 -1.32 -16.54 8.66
N ARG A 237 -2.06 -15.97 9.60
CA ARG A 237 -3.41 -15.48 9.40
C ARG A 237 -3.33 -14.10 8.75
N LEU A 238 -3.97 -13.91 7.62
CA LEU A 238 -3.88 -12.72 6.78
C LEU A 238 -5.14 -11.87 6.92
N THR A 239 -5.02 -10.73 7.59
CA THR A 239 -6.10 -9.74 7.69
C THR A 239 -5.72 -8.50 6.88
N VAL A 240 -6.61 -8.04 6.02
CA VAL A 240 -6.45 -6.74 5.36
C VAL A 240 -7.33 -5.70 6.05
N VAL A 241 -6.73 -4.60 6.51
CA VAL A 241 -7.44 -3.43 7.05
C VAL A 241 -7.30 -2.30 6.05
N SER A 242 -8.42 -1.90 5.47
CA SER A 242 -8.51 -0.92 4.40
C SER A 242 -9.10 0.38 4.93
N LEU A 243 -8.33 1.47 4.83
CA LEU A 243 -8.76 2.83 5.14
C LEU A 243 -9.02 3.59 3.84
N GLY A 244 -10.27 3.82 3.48
CA GLY A 244 -10.60 4.47 2.20
C GLY A 244 -10.05 3.74 0.98
N GLY A 245 -9.86 2.42 1.07
CA GLY A 245 -9.21 1.64 0.03
C GLY A 245 -9.96 1.59 -1.30
N THR A 246 -9.17 1.54 -2.37
CA THR A 246 -9.62 1.22 -3.72
C THR A 246 -9.05 -0.14 -4.14
N PHE A 247 -9.88 -0.98 -4.75
CA PHE A 247 -9.48 -2.29 -5.23
C PHE A 247 -10.45 -2.85 -6.27
N ASP A 248 -9.94 -3.77 -7.08
CA ASP A 248 -10.61 -4.41 -8.21
C ASP A 248 -11.70 -5.39 -7.75
N GLY A 249 -11.54 -6.11 -6.64
CA GLY A 249 -12.46 -7.15 -6.19
C GLY A 249 -12.10 -8.57 -6.65
N GLU A 250 -10.98 -8.75 -7.33
CA GLU A 250 -10.41 -10.05 -7.71
C GLU A 250 -9.25 -10.40 -6.77
N ALA A 251 -8.25 -9.52 -6.67
CA ALA A 251 -7.01 -9.79 -5.96
C ALA A 251 -7.23 -10.12 -4.47
N GLY A 252 -6.60 -11.20 -4.00
CA GLY A 252 -6.48 -11.55 -2.57
C GLY A 252 -7.77 -12.00 -1.87
N PHE A 253 -8.96 -11.78 -2.45
CA PHE A 253 -10.24 -12.06 -1.78
C PHE A 253 -10.56 -13.54 -1.60
N GLU A 254 -9.94 -14.44 -2.37
CA GLU A 254 -10.07 -15.89 -2.14
C GLU A 254 -9.21 -16.35 -0.97
N THR A 255 -8.09 -15.70 -0.72
CA THR A 255 -7.09 -16.16 0.25
C THR A 255 -7.15 -15.43 1.59
N ALA A 256 -7.44 -14.12 1.61
CA ALA A 256 -7.42 -13.31 2.84
C ALA A 256 -8.44 -13.82 3.88
N ASP A 257 -8.01 -14.12 5.10
CA ASP A 257 -8.89 -14.62 6.15
C ASP A 257 -10.01 -13.64 6.49
N GLU A 258 -9.68 -12.35 6.54
CA GLU A 258 -10.60 -11.26 6.81
C GLU A 258 -10.18 -9.99 6.05
N VAL A 259 -11.15 -9.22 5.58
CA VAL A 259 -10.94 -7.92 4.95
C VAL A 259 -11.90 -6.91 5.58
N TYR A 260 -11.37 -5.92 6.29
CA TYR A 260 -12.14 -4.82 6.89
C TYR A 260 -11.98 -3.56 6.04
N GLN A 261 -13.07 -3.10 5.43
CA GLN A 261 -13.13 -1.82 4.76
C GLN A 261 -13.73 -0.77 5.70
N LEU A 262 -12.90 0.19 6.09
CA LEU A 262 -13.33 1.44 6.70
C LEU A 262 -13.51 2.47 5.58
N LYS A 263 -14.69 3.10 5.51
CA LYS A 263 -14.99 4.17 4.54
C LYS A 263 -15.55 5.38 5.28
N GLY A 264 -15.00 6.55 4.98
CA GLY A 264 -15.53 7.84 5.42
C GLY A 264 -16.79 8.24 4.67
N ASP A 265 -17.66 8.99 5.34
CA ASP A 265 -18.92 9.46 4.77
C ASP A 265 -18.68 10.48 3.65
N ASN A 266 -17.63 11.29 3.79
CA ASN A 266 -17.21 12.29 2.82
C ASN A 266 -16.17 11.76 1.81
N ASP A 267 -15.74 10.50 1.95
CA ASP A 267 -14.85 9.83 1.00
C ASP A 267 -15.63 9.18 -0.15
N TRP A 268 -15.52 9.78 -1.33
CA TRP A 268 -16.15 9.29 -2.56
C TRP A 268 -15.26 8.35 -3.37
N VAL A 269 -13.95 8.29 -3.10
CA VAL A 269 -12.98 7.58 -3.96
C VAL A 269 -13.20 6.06 -3.96
N PRO A 270 -13.49 5.38 -2.84
CA PRO A 270 -13.84 3.96 -2.80
C PRO A 270 -15.11 3.57 -3.58
N ILE A 271 -15.88 4.54 -4.07
CA ILE A 271 -17.06 4.31 -4.90
C ILE A 271 -16.63 4.01 -6.35
N LEU A 272 -15.57 4.65 -6.86
CA LEU A 272 -15.15 4.49 -8.26
C LEU A 272 -14.88 3.04 -8.67
N PRO A 273 -14.12 2.23 -7.90
CA PRO A 273 -13.87 0.84 -8.28
C PRO A 273 -15.14 0.00 -8.33
N ARG A 274 -16.18 0.35 -7.54
CA ARG A 274 -17.48 -0.35 -7.58
C ARG A 274 -18.22 -0.17 -8.89
N VAL A 275 -17.91 0.89 -9.63
CA VAL A 275 -18.51 1.16 -10.95
C VAL A 275 -17.64 0.55 -12.04
N VAL A 276 -16.32 0.72 -11.95
CA VAL A 276 -15.37 0.33 -13.00
C VAL A 276 -15.15 -1.18 -13.06
N PHE A 277 -14.99 -1.85 -11.92
CA PHE A 277 -14.64 -3.26 -11.90
C PHE A 277 -15.89 -4.14 -11.76
N ALA A 278 -16.15 -4.95 -12.79
CA ALA A 278 -17.32 -5.82 -12.84
C ALA A 278 -17.36 -6.83 -11.68
N SER A 279 -16.21 -7.24 -11.16
CA SER A 279 -16.08 -8.13 -10.00
C SER A 279 -16.59 -7.51 -8.69
N ARG A 280 -16.73 -6.18 -8.63
CA ARG A 280 -17.34 -5.46 -7.48
C ARG A 280 -18.85 -5.38 -7.58
N TRP A 281 -19.43 -5.68 -8.75
CA TRP A 281 -20.85 -5.54 -8.97
C TRP A 281 -21.63 -6.62 -8.21
N ARG A 282 -22.75 -6.25 -7.60
CA ARG A 282 -23.52 -7.16 -6.73
C ARG A 282 -24.06 -8.40 -7.44
N TRP A 283 -24.23 -8.34 -8.76
CA TRP A 283 -24.73 -9.45 -9.58
C TRP A 283 -23.62 -10.35 -10.14
N THR A 284 -22.35 -9.98 -10.00
CA THR A 284 -21.21 -10.84 -10.34
C THR A 284 -20.94 -11.79 -9.18
N ILE A 285 -21.92 -12.65 -8.89
CA ILE A 285 -21.98 -13.46 -7.67
C ILE A 285 -20.73 -14.34 -7.50
N GLY A 286 -20.18 -14.85 -8.60
CA GLY A 286 -19.01 -15.71 -8.60
C GLY A 286 -17.67 -14.98 -8.43
N SER A 287 -17.63 -13.64 -8.34
CA SER A 287 -16.36 -12.95 -8.14
C SER A 287 -15.77 -13.24 -6.75
N PRO A 288 -14.44 -13.30 -6.60
CA PRO A 288 -13.76 -13.46 -5.31
C PRO A 288 -14.30 -12.53 -4.23
N PHE A 289 -14.48 -11.25 -4.55
CA PHE A 289 -15.05 -10.28 -3.61
C PHE A 289 -16.47 -10.65 -3.15
N ASN A 290 -17.37 -11.01 -4.06
CA ASN A 290 -18.74 -11.36 -3.66
C ASN A 290 -18.79 -12.69 -2.90
N GLN A 291 -17.93 -13.64 -3.23
CA GLN A 291 -17.77 -14.87 -2.45
C GLN A 291 -17.28 -14.56 -1.03
N ALA A 292 -16.25 -13.74 -0.87
CA ALA A 292 -15.74 -13.33 0.45
C ALA A 292 -16.81 -12.61 1.29
N ARG A 293 -17.68 -11.81 0.67
CA ARG A 293 -18.85 -11.21 1.34
C ARG A 293 -19.86 -12.25 1.81
N GLN A 294 -20.21 -13.20 0.96
CA GLN A 294 -21.18 -14.25 1.30
C GLN A 294 -20.67 -15.16 2.41
N GLN A 295 -19.36 -15.41 2.44
CA GLN A 295 -18.67 -16.18 3.47
C GLN A 295 -18.46 -15.39 4.78
N GLY A 296 -18.83 -14.10 4.82
CA GLY A 296 -18.65 -13.27 6.00
C GLY A 296 -17.21 -12.87 6.31
N ARG A 297 -16.30 -12.95 5.32
CA ARG A 297 -14.89 -12.54 5.45
C ARG A 297 -14.63 -11.08 5.07
N TYR A 298 -15.56 -10.46 4.34
CA TYR A 298 -15.51 -9.03 4.04
C TYR A 298 -16.46 -8.24 4.93
N HIS A 299 -15.92 -7.24 5.63
CA HIS A 299 -16.64 -6.39 6.56
C HIS A 299 -16.57 -4.94 6.10
N PHE A 300 -17.73 -4.30 5.93
CA PHE A 300 -17.82 -2.87 5.64
C PHE A 300 -18.17 -2.11 6.92
N LEU A 301 -17.40 -1.06 7.22
CA LEU A 301 -17.53 -0.24 8.41
C LEU A 301 -17.47 1.24 8.03
N GLU A 302 -18.36 2.03 8.62
CA GLU A 302 -18.31 3.49 8.52
C GLU A 302 -17.26 4.03 9.50
N SER A 303 -16.28 4.76 8.97
CA SER A 303 -15.21 5.34 9.77
C SER A 303 -15.60 6.67 10.41
N GLY A 304 -16.63 7.34 9.88
CA GLY A 304 -17.10 8.65 10.31
C GLY A 304 -16.93 9.70 9.19
N PRO A 305 -16.80 11.00 9.53
CA PRO A 305 -16.83 12.09 8.56
C PRO A 305 -15.56 12.24 7.70
N HIS A 306 -14.69 11.22 7.64
CA HIS A 306 -13.43 11.28 6.91
C HIS A 306 -13.64 11.62 5.43
N GLU A 307 -12.80 12.54 4.93
CA GLU A 307 -12.53 12.71 3.51
C GLU A 307 -11.49 11.66 3.04
N HIS A 308 -11.14 11.67 1.75
CA HIS A 308 -10.16 10.72 1.23
C HIS A 308 -8.72 11.05 1.66
N ASP A 309 -8.35 12.33 1.55
CA ASP A 309 -7.04 12.88 1.86
C ASP A 309 -7.16 14.24 2.57
N GLY A 310 -6.03 14.90 2.82
CA GLY A 310 -5.97 16.21 3.47
C GLY A 310 -6.17 16.18 4.98
N ASP A 311 -6.37 17.37 5.56
CA ASP A 311 -6.46 17.59 7.00
C ASP A 311 -7.67 16.90 7.66
N GLN A 312 -8.67 16.53 6.85
CA GLN A 312 -9.88 15.81 7.23
C GLN A 312 -9.90 14.35 6.72
N GLY A 313 -8.80 13.89 6.12
CA GLY A 313 -8.63 12.51 5.68
C GLY A 313 -8.42 11.52 6.82
N TYR A 314 -8.23 10.24 6.53
CA TYR A 314 -8.05 9.19 7.54
C TYR A 314 -6.87 9.42 8.51
N PHE A 315 -5.85 10.14 8.06
CA PHE A 315 -4.69 10.53 8.87
C PHE A 315 -4.64 12.04 9.15
N GLY A 316 -5.75 12.73 8.93
CA GLY A 316 -5.90 14.15 9.20
C GLY A 316 -5.69 14.48 10.67
N VAL A 317 -4.94 15.54 10.95
CA VAL A 317 -4.65 16.00 12.31
C VAL A 317 -5.60 17.11 12.78
N GLU A 318 -6.53 17.55 11.93
CA GLU A 318 -7.58 18.49 12.31
C GLU A 318 -8.55 17.83 13.29
N ASN A 319 -9.11 18.63 14.19
CA ASN A 319 -10.18 18.19 15.07
C ASN A 319 -11.49 18.06 14.29
N ILE A 320 -12.23 16.99 14.56
CA ILE A 320 -13.57 16.83 14.01
C ILE A 320 -14.44 17.93 14.62
N ASN A 321 -15.16 18.67 13.76
CA ASN A 321 -15.99 19.80 14.12
C ASN A 321 -16.85 19.53 15.38
N GLY A 322 -16.66 20.34 16.41
CA GLY A 322 -17.39 20.23 17.67
C GLY A 322 -16.88 19.17 18.65
N THR A 323 -15.68 18.60 18.41
CA THR A 323 -15.05 17.60 19.29
C THR A 323 -13.57 17.92 19.52
N GLU A 324 -12.97 17.31 20.54
CA GLU A 324 -11.51 17.32 20.78
C GLU A 324 -10.78 16.15 20.08
N THR A 325 -11.51 15.32 19.32
CA THR A 325 -10.94 14.16 18.64
C THR A 325 -10.47 14.56 17.25
N THR A 326 -9.22 14.23 16.92
CA THR A 326 -8.68 14.42 15.56
C THR A 326 -9.20 13.33 14.60
N TYR A 327 -9.19 13.59 13.30
CA TYR A 327 -9.58 12.57 12.32
C TYR A 327 -8.72 11.30 12.41
N VAL A 328 -7.41 11.43 12.61
CA VAL A 328 -6.50 10.31 12.87
C VAL A 328 -6.81 9.60 14.19
N GLY A 329 -7.22 10.35 15.23
CA GLY A 329 -7.68 9.78 16.50
C GLY A 329 -8.93 8.93 16.35
N LEU A 330 -9.88 9.37 15.52
CA LEU A 330 -11.07 8.58 15.18
C LEU A 330 -10.71 7.32 14.39
N THR A 331 -9.78 7.42 13.42
CA THR A 331 -9.28 6.26 12.67
C THR A 331 -8.65 5.23 13.61
N LEU A 332 -7.79 5.68 14.52
CA LEU A 332 -7.18 4.85 15.56
C LEU A 332 -8.24 4.15 16.41
N GLN A 333 -9.25 4.87 16.88
CA GLN A 333 -10.35 4.30 17.67
C GLN A 333 -11.07 3.20 16.90
N LYS A 334 -11.42 3.45 15.63
CA LYS A 334 -12.16 2.50 14.78
C LYS A 334 -11.34 1.24 14.49
N VAL A 335 -10.06 1.40 14.18
CA VAL A 335 -9.16 0.27 13.94
C VAL A 335 -8.93 -0.55 15.21
N ASN A 336 -8.73 0.10 16.36
CA ASN A 336 -8.54 -0.57 17.65
C ASN A 336 -9.79 -1.34 18.13
N GLN A 337 -10.98 -0.98 17.63
CA GLN A 337 -12.24 -1.70 17.93
C GLN A 337 -12.45 -2.95 17.07
N LEU A 338 -11.60 -3.19 16.07
CA LEU A 338 -11.73 -4.37 15.21
C LEU A 338 -11.50 -5.65 16.02
N PRO A 339 -12.24 -6.74 15.74
CA PRO A 339 -12.12 -7.99 16.47
C PRO A 339 -10.82 -8.76 16.14
N ILE A 340 -9.90 -8.15 15.40
CA ILE A 340 -8.62 -8.75 14.98
C ILE A 340 -7.61 -8.77 16.14
N TRP A 341 -7.79 -7.89 17.13
CA TRP A 341 -6.91 -7.76 18.29
C TRP A 341 -7.21 -8.76 19.40
N SER A 342 -8.46 -9.21 19.54
CA SER A 342 -8.90 -10.10 20.64
C SER A 342 -8.83 -11.60 20.31
N ARG A 343 -8.49 -11.99 19.07
CA ARG A 343 -8.59 -13.39 18.61
C ARG A 343 -7.48 -14.31 19.11
N ASN A 344 -6.42 -13.79 19.71
CA ASN A 344 -5.34 -14.61 20.28
C ASN A 344 -5.69 -15.24 21.65
N GLU A 345 -6.79 -14.84 22.29
CA GLU A 345 -7.15 -15.36 23.63
C GLU A 345 -7.94 -16.68 23.60
N LYS A 346 -8.51 -17.08 22.45
CA LYS A 346 -9.48 -18.19 22.38
C LYS A 346 -8.92 -19.58 22.08
N THR A 347 -7.62 -19.75 21.89
CA THR A 347 -6.99 -21.07 21.62
C THR A 347 -6.48 -21.80 22.86
N THR A 348 -6.72 -21.28 24.06
CA THR A 348 -6.49 -21.99 25.33
C THR A 348 -7.79 -22.37 25.99
N THR A 349 -8.38 -23.48 25.57
CA THR A 349 -9.25 -24.28 26.44
C THR A 349 -9.00 -25.75 26.10
N PRO A 350 -8.67 -26.59 27.10
CA PRO A 350 -8.09 -27.93 26.90
C PRO A 350 -9.03 -28.94 26.24
#